data_AF-A0A2S2QGD6-F1
#
_entry.id   AF-A0A2S2QGD6-F1
#
_cell.length_a   1.000
_cell.length_b   1.000
_cell.length_c   1.000
_cell.angle_alpha   90.00
_cell.angle_beta   90.00
_cell.angle_gamma   90.00
#
_symmetry.space_group_name_H-M   'P 1'
#
loop_
_entity.id
_entity.type
_entity.pdbx_description
1 polymer ?
#
loop_
_entity_poly.entity_id
_entity_poly.type
_entity_poly.pdbx_seq_one_letter_code
_entity_poly.pdbx_strand_id
1 'polypeptide(L)'
;HGFETNGIEDVESESFEMETMESEAIDLDEHLERNNDGLTVDERNEQIRSMSEFNKLCPVNFSYGVFKLGVVHYCIKFMDKLYFFAGPEELQLFEKSPKQYLEIPRPSVPVRAIFYGPEALSCPAANAVSHLFGYNLIDVKNIEYAHVKIQKLSLILRSSNPS
;
A
#
# COMPACT_ATOMS: atom_id res chain seq x y z
N HIS A 1 -5.16 73.78 6.10
CA HIS A 1 -5.03 72.31 6.07
C HIS A 1 -5.42 71.86 4.67
N GLY A 2 -4.57 71.57 3.69
CA GLY A 2 -3.14 71.21 3.65
C GLY A 2 -2.97 69.97 2.76
N PHE A 3 -2.68 70.18 1.47
CA PHE A 3 -1.94 69.39 0.44
C PHE A 3 -2.09 67.85 0.26
N GLU A 4 -2.58 67.47 -0.94
CA GLU A 4 -1.92 66.73 -2.05
C GLU A 4 -0.93 65.55 -1.87
N THR A 5 -1.21 64.50 -2.70
CA THR A 5 -0.36 63.60 -3.53
C THR A 5 0.52 62.47 -2.96
N ASN A 6 0.26 61.25 -3.48
CA ASN A 6 1.11 60.18 -4.07
C ASN A 6 2.49 59.78 -3.49
N GLY A 7 2.72 58.45 -3.41
CA GLY A 7 4.03 57.75 -3.51
C GLY A 7 4.16 56.56 -2.54
N ILE A 8 4.24 55.29 -3.02
CA ILE A 8 5.47 54.43 -3.14
C ILE A 8 5.89 53.80 -1.79
N GLU A 9 6.30 52.55 -1.58
CA GLU A 9 6.43 51.23 -2.26
C GLU A 9 6.71 50.21 -1.11
N ASP A 10 6.47 48.92 -1.37
CA ASP A 10 7.13 47.71 -0.85
C ASP A 10 7.44 47.51 0.64
N VAL A 11 6.77 46.52 1.26
CA VAL A 11 7.41 45.60 2.22
C VAL A 11 6.89 44.18 1.98
N GLU A 12 7.74 43.38 1.37
CA GLU A 12 7.68 41.91 1.36
C GLU A 12 7.61 41.37 2.79
N SER A 13 6.80 40.34 3.02
CA SER A 13 7.02 39.41 4.12
C SER A 13 6.53 38.04 3.67
N GLU A 14 7.53 37.20 3.46
CA GLU A 14 7.52 35.83 2.98
C GLU A 14 6.78 34.86 3.91
N SER A 15 6.67 33.62 3.41
CA SER A 15 6.44 32.34 4.10
C SER A 15 5.03 31.75 4.00
N PHE A 16 4.82 30.88 3.02
CA PHE A 16 4.87 29.44 3.25
C PHE A 16 4.75 28.75 1.88
N GLU A 17 5.89 28.52 1.24
CA GLU A 17 5.94 27.59 0.10
C GLU A 17 5.59 26.20 0.64
N MET A 18 4.35 25.77 0.40
CA MET A 18 4.02 24.35 0.49
C MET A 18 4.52 23.70 -0.80
N GLU A 19 5.85 23.55 -0.89
CA GLU A 19 6.47 22.80 -1.96
C GLU A 19 6.02 21.34 -1.86
N THR A 20 5.39 20.93 -2.95
CA THR A 20 5.07 19.57 -3.36
C THR A 20 6.32 18.69 -3.33
N MET A 21 6.57 18.05 -2.19
CA MET A 21 7.44 16.86 -2.08
C MET A 21 6.63 15.60 -2.42
N GLU A 22 6.12 15.55 -3.65
CA GLU A 22 5.43 14.38 -4.23
C GLU A 22 6.38 13.52 -5.09
N SER A 23 7.66 13.85 -5.14
CA SER A 23 8.60 13.35 -6.15
C SER A 23 9.63 12.32 -5.68
N GLU A 24 9.66 11.91 -4.41
CA GLU A 24 10.61 10.87 -3.95
C GLU A 24 10.00 9.47 -3.78
N ALA A 25 8.71 9.28 -4.06
CA ALA A 25 8.03 8.00 -3.87
C ALA A 25 8.24 6.97 -5.00
N ILE A 26 9.04 7.28 -6.04
CA ILE A 26 9.16 6.45 -7.25
C ILE A 26 10.48 5.66 -7.34
N ASP A 27 11.52 5.96 -6.55
CA ASP A 27 12.85 5.35 -6.77
C ASP A 27 13.28 4.21 -5.83
N LEU A 28 12.43 3.74 -4.91
CA LEU A 28 12.78 2.63 -4.01
C LEU A 28 12.23 1.25 -4.40
N ASP A 29 11.41 1.15 -5.44
CA ASP A 29 10.92 -0.15 -5.91
C ASP A 29 11.98 -0.92 -6.72
N GLU A 30 12.96 -0.23 -7.31
CA GLU A 30 13.92 -0.88 -8.22
C GLU A 30 15.11 -1.57 -7.53
N HIS A 31 15.33 -1.38 -6.23
CA HIS A 31 16.52 -1.92 -5.54
C HIS A 31 16.28 -3.18 -4.68
N LEU A 32 15.06 -3.71 -4.59
CA LEU A 32 14.79 -5.01 -3.93
C LEU A 32 14.35 -6.13 -4.86
N GLU A 33 14.02 -5.85 -6.12
CA GLU A 33 13.77 -6.91 -7.10
C GLU A 33 15.06 -7.49 -7.70
N ARG A 34 16.21 -6.81 -7.56
CA ARG A 34 17.52 -7.27 -8.09
C ARG A 34 18.23 -8.35 -7.27
N ASN A 35 17.64 -8.86 -6.19
CA ASN A 35 18.28 -9.88 -5.33
C ASN A 35 17.56 -11.25 -5.34
N ASN A 36 16.53 -11.43 -6.16
CA ASN A 36 15.77 -12.69 -6.23
C ASN A 36 16.30 -13.70 -7.26
N ASP A 37 17.34 -13.34 -8.02
CA ASP A 37 17.95 -14.18 -9.05
C ASP A 37 18.94 -15.21 -8.48
N GLY A 38 19.23 -15.17 -7.17
CA GLY A 38 20.15 -16.08 -6.48
C GLY A 38 19.59 -16.88 -5.30
N LEU A 39 18.35 -16.64 -4.86
CA LEU A 39 17.79 -17.31 -3.68
C LEU A 39 17.21 -18.67 -4.01
N THR A 40 17.59 -19.68 -3.23
CA THR A 40 16.97 -21.01 -3.27
C THR A 40 15.47 -20.92 -2.92
N VAL A 41 14.69 -21.91 -3.34
CA VAL A 41 13.26 -21.98 -3.00
C VAL A 41 13.04 -21.95 -1.49
N ASP A 42 13.93 -22.56 -0.72
CA ASP A 42 13.87 -22.61 0.73
C ASP A 42 14.15 -21.24 1.37
N GLU A 43 15.16 -20.49 0.90
CA GLU A 43 15.45 -19.14 1.38
C GLU A 43 14.31 -18.16 1.05
N ARG A 44 13.69 -18.27 -0.13
CA ARG A 44 12.49 -17.48 -0.47
C ARG A 44 11.32 -17.81 0.45
N ASN A 45 11.11 -19.09 0.73
CA ASN A 45 10.06 -19.54 1.64
C ASN A 45 10.33 -19.09 3.08
N GLU A 46 11.58 -19.08 3.52
CA GLU A 46 12.00 -18.64 4.84
C GLU A 46 11.87 -17.12 4.99
N GLN A 47 12.20 -16.38 3.94
CA GLN A 47 11.95 -14.94 3.86
C GLN A 47 10.46 -14.64 3.95
N ILE A 48 9.61 -15.33 3.18
CA ILE A 48 8.14 -15.19 3.27
C ILE A 48 7.65 -15.52 4.69
N ARG A 49 8.17 -16.58 5.32
CA ARG A 49 7.80 -16.98 6.69
C ARG A 49 8.23 -15.95 7.74
N SER A 50 9.32 -15.23 7.48
CA SER A 50 9.82 -14.17 8.35
C SER A 50 9.11 -12.83 8.17
N MET A 51 8.31 -12.64 7.11
CA MET A 51 7.55 -11.39 6.92
C MET A 51 6.34 -11.34 7.84
N SER A 52 6.05 -10.15 8.39
CA SER A 52 4.83 -9.94 9.17
C SER A 52 3.57 -9.99 8.32
N GLU A 53 2.40 -10.07 8.97
CA GLU A 53 1.08 -9.97 8.35
C GLU A 53 0.89 -8.64 7.61
N PHE A 54 1.64 -7.60 7.99
CA PHE A 54 1.65 -6.31 7.34
C PHE A 54 2.52 -6.29 6.08
N ASN A 55 3.32 -7.34 5.83
CA ASN A 55 4.31 -7.38 4.76
C ASN A 55 5.23 -6.14 4.86
N LYS A 56 5.28 -5.28 3.83
CA LYS A 56 6.00 -4.00 3.85
C LYS A 56 5.16 -2.82 4.37
N LEU A 57 3.91 -3.00 4.77
CA LEU A 57 3.09 -1.91 5.30
C LEU A 57 3.55 -1.51 6.71
N CYS A 58 3.54 -0.21 6.98
CA CYS A 58 3.82 0.34 8.30
C CYS A 58 2.67 0.02 9.26
N PRO A 59 2.89 -0.78 10.32
CA PRO A 59 1.81 -1.15 11.26
C PRO A 59 1.29 0.07 12.04
N VAL A 60 2.13 1.08 12.28
CA VAL A 60 1.73 2.30 12.99
C VAL A 60 0.78 3.14 12.13
N ASN A 61 1.13 3.48 10.89
CA ASN A 61 0.19 4.20 10.01
C ASN A 61 -1.07 3.39 9.75
N PHE A 62 -0.94 2.06 9.61
CA PHE A 62 -2.07 1.17 9.42
C PHE A 62 -3.06 1.23 10.58
N SER A 63 -2.57 1.31 11.84
CA SER A 63 -3.46 1.44 13.01
C SER A 63 -4.34 2.70 12.97
N TYR A 64 -3.90 3.75 12.26
CA TYR A 64 -4.65 4.97 12.01
C TYR A 64 -5.48 4.92 10.72
N GLY A 65 -5.55 3.77 10.05
CA GLY A 65 -6.26 3.59 8.79
C GLY A 65 -5.52 4.14 7.56
N VAL A 66 -4.22 4.40 7.67
CA VAL A 66 -3.41 4.96 6.59
C VAL A 66 -2.45 3.89 6.03
N PHE A 67 -2.57 3.61 4.74
CA PHE A 67 -1.70 2.65 4.05
C PHE A 67 -0.41 3.33 3.58
N LYS A 68 0.65 3.24 4.39
CA LYS A 68 2.01 3.65 4.00
C LYS A 68 2.94 2.44 3.99
N LEU A 69 3.78 2.36 2.96
CA LEU A 69 4.86 1.38 2.90
C LEU A 69 6.00 1.83 3.82
N GLY A 70 6.64 0.86 4.47
CA GLY A 70 7.85 1.06 5.23
C GLY A 70 9.10 0.87 4.37
N VAL A 71 10.18 1.49 4.82
CA VAL A 71 11.50 1.41 4.18
C VAL A 71 12.40 0.42 4.92
N VAL A 72 13.32 -0.22 4.19
CA VAL A 72 14.24 -1.21 4.78
C VAL A 72 15.15 -0.60 5.85
N HIS A 73 15.46 0.70 5.75
CA HIS A 73 16.26 1.41 6.74
C HIS A 73 15.57 1.47 8.12
N TYR A 74 14.24 1.44 8.16
CA TYR A 74 13.45 1.40 9.37
C TYR A 74 12.71 0.07 9.44
N CYS A 75 13.46 -1.03 9.57
CA CYS A 75 12.88 -2.36 9.79
C CYS A 75 13.41 -2.97 11.09
N ILE A 76 12.54 -3.72 11.78
CA ILE A 76 12.93 -4.48 12.98
C ILE A 76 12.32 -5.87 12.95
N LYS A 77 12.99 -6.81 13.64
CA LYS A 77 12.47 -8.14 13.91
C LYS A 77 11.77 -8.15 15.27
N PHE A 78 10.49 -8.51 15.31
CA PHE A 78 9.68 -8.64 16.52
C PHE A 78 8.85 -9.93 16.46
N MET A 79 8.85 -10.75 17.53
CA MET A 79 8.13 -12.03 17.59
C MET A 79 8.37 -12.94 16.36
N ASP A 80 9.63 -13.05 15.94
CA ASP A 80 10.08 -13.79 14.75
C ASP A 80 9.54 -13.31 13.40
N LYS A 81 8.97 -12.10 13.36
CA LYS A 81 8.48 -11.44 12.14
C LYS A 81 9.18 -10.11 11.89
N LEU A 82 9.37 -9.78 10.62
CA LEU A 82 9.93 -8.52 10.15
C LEU A 82 8.81 -7.51 9.93
N TYR A 83 9.00 -6.33 10.52
CA TYR A 83 8.12 -5.18 10.37
C TYR A 83 8.89 -4.02 9.75
N PHE A 84 8.25 -3.31 8.83
CA PHE A 84 8.81 -2.15 8.12
C PHE A 84 8.04 -0.90 8.52
N PHE A 85 8.74 0.23 8.67
CA PHE A 85 8.17 1.49 9.14
C PHE A 85 8.42 2.60 8.13
N ALA A 86 7.45 3.51 7.98
CA ALA A 86 7.53 4.62 7.03
C ALA A 86 8.66 5.60 7.41
N GLY A 87 8.92 5.77 8.70
CA GLY A 87 9.93 6.65 9.24
C GLY A 87 10.44 6.23 10.62
N PRO A 88 11.41 6.99 11.16
CA PRO A 88 11.96 6.73 12.49
C PRO A 88 10.96 7.04 13.61
N GLU A 89 10.01 7.94 13.39
CA GLU A 89 8.97 8.27 14.36
C GLU A 89 8.02 7.10 14.57
N GLU A 90 7.54 6.48 13.48
CA GLU A 90 6.70 5.29 13.57
C GLU A 90 7.42 4.11 14.20
N LEU A 91 8.71 3.93 13.91
CA LEU A 91 9.52 2.91 14.56
C LEU A 91 9.57 3.13 16.08
N GLN A 92 9.86 4.35 16.54
CA GLN A 92 9.90 4.67 17.97
C GLN A 92 8.54 4.50 18.65
N LEU A 93 7.45 4.84 17.98
CA LEU A 93 6.10 4.60 18.48
C LEU A 93 5.86 3.11 18.69
N PHE A 94 6.22 2.29 17.70
CA PHE A 94 6.08 0.84 17.78
C PHE A 94 6.92 0.23 18.89
N GLU A 95 8.18 0.65 19.06
CA GLU A 95 9.04 0.13 20.14
C GLU A 95 8.49 0.40 21.53
N LYS A 96 7.83 1.55 21.74
CA LYS A 96 7.22 1.91 23.03
C LYS A 96 6.07 1.00 23.41
N SER A 97 5.25 0.61 22.44
CA SER A 97 4.06 -0.23 22.68
C SER A 97 3.73 -1.04 21.42
N PRO A 98 4.45 -2.14 21.16
CA PRO A 98 4.27 -2.89 19.91
C PRO A 98 2.92 -3.58 19.86
N LYS A 99 2.43 -4.08 21.00
CA LYS A 99 1.15 -4.82 21.08
C LYS A 99 -0.03 -4.03 20.54
N GLN A 100 -0.11 -2.72 20.81
CA GLN A 100 -1.24 -1.90 20.38
C GLN A 100 -1.34 -1.75 18.86
N TYR A 101 -0.21 -1.82 18.15
CA TYR A 101 -0.16 -1.71 16.68
C TYR A 101 -0.30 -3.07 15.98
N LEU A 102 -0.09 -4.16 16.71
CA LEU A 102 -0.23 -5.52 16.21
C LEU A 102 -1.61 -6.12 16.48
N GLU A 103 -2.37 -5.54 17.41
CA GLU A 103 -3.76 -5.89 17.64
C GLU A 103 -4.60 -5.42 16.43
N ILE A 104 -4.74 -6.32 15.45
CA ILE A 104 -5.69 -6.13 14.35
C ILE A 104 -7.08 -6.09 14.98
N PRO A 105 -7.81 -4.95 14.91
CA PRO A 105 -9.15 -4.88 15.47
C PRO A 105 -10.02 -5.87 14.73
N ARG A 106 -10.34 -7.01 15.37
CA ARG A 106 -11.23 -8.00 14.77
C ARG A 106 -12.62 -7.38 14.65
N PRO A 107 -13.14 -7.16 13.44
CA PRO A 107 -14.45 -6.58 13.31
C PRO A 107 -15.47 -7.57 13.88
N SER A 108 -16.28 -7.09 14.83
CA SER A 108 -17.33 -7.88 15.50
C SER A 108 -18.44 -8.32 14.54
N VAL A 109 -18.50 -7.69 13.35
CA VAL A 109 -19.47 -7.95 12.29
C VAL A 109 -18.75 -8.32 11.00
N PRO A 110 -19.31 -9.19 10.16
CA PRO A 110 -18.75 -9.48 8.84
C PRO A 110 -18.73 -8.20 7.99
N VAL A 111 -17.54 -7.72 7.66
CA VAL A 111 -17.33 -6.50 6.87
C VAL A 111 -17.26 -6.87 5.38
N ARG A 112 -18.06 -6.19 4.56
CA ARG A 112 -17.89 -6.17 3.11
C ARG A 112 -17.22 -4.86 2.74
N ALA A 113 -15.99 -4.95 2.23
CA ALA A 113 -15.22 -3.80 1.77
C ALA A 113 -15.13 -3.82 0.23
N ILE A 114 -15.20 -2.64 -0.38
CA ILE A 114 -14.98 -2.45 -1.82
C ILE A 114 -13.80 -1.50 -1.97
N PHE A 115 -12.80 -1.92 -2.72
CA PHE A 115 -11.65 -1.10 -3.08
C PHE A 115 -11.88 -0.56 -4.49
N TYR A 116 -11.85 0.77 -4.64
CA TYR A 116 -12.03 1.45 -5.92
C TYR A 116 -10.96 2.53 -6.08
N GLY A 117 -10.57 2.82 -7.33
CA GLY A 117 -9.52 3.78 -7.66
C GLY A 117 -8.47 3.20 -8.62
N PRO A 118 -7.32 3.88 -8.79
CA PRO A 118 -6.23 3.39 -9.61
C PRO A 118 -5.80 1.99 -9.19
N GLU A 119 -5.55 1.12 -10.17
CA GLU A 119 -5.20 -0.29 -9.95
C GLU A 119 -3.91 -0.45 -9.15
N ALA A 120 -2.94 0.44 -9.39
CA ALA A 120 -1.67 0.50 -8.66
C ALA A 120 -1.84 0.68 -7.15
N LEU A 121 -2.95 1.26 -6.68
CA LEU A 121 -3.22 1.51 -5.26
C LEU A 121 -4.29 0.57 -4.69
N SER A 122 -5.34 0.29 -5.47
CA SER A 122 -6.49 -0.50 -5.02
C SER A 122 -6.17 -2.00 -4.89
N CYS A 123 -5.38 -2.58 -5.79
CA CYS A 123 -5.01 -4.00 -5.72
C CYS A 123 -4.11 -4.32 -4.51
N PRO A 124 -3.03 -3.56 -4.23
CA PRO A 124 -2.23 -3.77 -3.02
C PRO A 124 -3.04 -3.61 -1.74
N ALA A 125 -3.91 -2.60 -1.68
CA ALA A 125 -4.77 -2.38 -0.51
C ALA A 125 -5.77 -3.54 -0.30
N ALA A 126 -6.42 -4.02 -1.36
CA ALA A 126 -7.33 -5.15 -1.29
C ALA A 126 -6.62 -6.43 -0.84
N ASN A 127 -5.43 -6.71 -1.39
CA ASN A 127 -4.61 -7.86 -1.00
C ASN A 127 -4.16 -7.77 0.47
N ALA A 128 -3.72 -6.59 0.92
CA ALA A 128 -3.33 -6.39 2.31
C ALA A 128 -4.48 -6.69 3.27
N VAL A 129 -5.69 -6.18 2.99
CA VAL A 129 -6.87 -6.44 3.82
C VAL A 129 -7.30 -7.91 3.77
N SER A 130 -7.24 -8.55 2.60
CA SER A 130 -7.49 -9.99 2.47
C SER A 130 -6.57 -10.82 3.37
N HIS A 131 -5.26 -10.57 3.31
CA HIS A 131 -4.26 -11.29 4.09
C HIS A 131 -4.39 -11.02 5.59
N LEU A 132 -4.62 -9.77 5.98
CA LEU A 132 -4.64 -9.36 7.37
C LEU A 132 -5.89 -9.85 8.12
N PHE A 133 -7.05 -9.83 7.46
CA PHE A 133 -8.32 -10.23 8.06
C PHE A 133 -8.79 -11.63 7.65
N GLY A 134 -8.07 -12.31 6.75
CA GLY A 134 -8.45 -13.62 6.23
C GLY A 134 -9.73 -13.58 5.38
N TYR A 135 -9.92 -12.51 4.62
CA TYR A 135 -11.14 -12.31 3.82
C TYR A 135 -11.02 -12.85 2.40
N ASN A 136 -12.14 -13.29 1.82
CA ASN A 136 -12.19 -13.69 0.43
C ASN A 136 -12.16 -12.45 -0.48
N LEU A 137 -11.20 -12.40 -1.39
CA LEU A 137 -11.09 -11.33 -2.37
C LEU A 137 -11.85 -11.70 -3.64
N ILE A 138 -12.75 -10.81 -4.07
CA ILE A 138 -13.55 -10.97 -5.30
C ILE A 138 -13.04 -9.95 -6.32
N ASP A 139 -12.27 -10.42 -7.30
CA ASP A 139 -11.82 -9.59 -8.42
C ASP A 139 -12.89 -9.55 -9.52
N VAL A 140 -13.55 -8.40 -9.63
CA VAL A 140 -14.62 -8.17 -10.61
C VAL A 140 -14.10 -8.25 -12.05
N LYS A 141 -12.88 -7.75 -12.32
CA LYS A 141 -12.31 -7.77 -13.67
C LYS A 141 -12.07 -9.20 -14.14
N ASN A 142 -11.56 -10.05 -13.23
CA ASN A 142 -11.32 -11.45 -13.56
C ASN A 142 -12.64 -12.20 -13.82
N ILE A 143 -13.71 -11.89 -13.08
CA ILE A 143 -15.04 -12.45 -13.32
C ILE A 143 -15.56 -12.03 -14.70
N GLU A 144 -15.45 -10.75 -15.04
CA GLU A 144 -15.89 -10.23 -16.35
C GLU A 144 -15.09 -10.85 -17.50
N TYR A 145 -13.76 -10.93 -17.36
CA TYR A 145 -12.90 -11.58 -18.33
C TYR A 145 -13.25 -13.05 -18.52
N ALA A 146 -13.42 -13.81 -17.43
CA ALA A 146 -13.80 -15.21 -17.48
C ALA A 146 -15.15 -15.39 -18.19
N HIS A 147 -16.12 -14.52 -17.89
CA HIS A 147 -17.43 -14.54 -18.55
C HIS A 147 -17.32 -14.34 -20.06
N VAL A 148 -16.60 -13.31 -20.52
CA VAL A 148 -16.40 -13.02 -21.94
C VAL A 148 -15.65 -14.17 -22.64
N LYS A 149 -14.63 -14.73 -21.98
CA LYS A 149 -13.85 -15.86 -22.53
C LYS A 149 -14.71 -17.10 -22.71
N ILE A 150 -15.54 -17.43 -21.71
CA ILE A 150 -16.48 -18.55 -21.78
C ILE A 150 -17.49 -18.34 -22.93
N GLN A 151 -18.03 -17.13 -23.08
CA GLN A 151 -18.93 -16.81 -24.18
C GLN A 151 -18.24 -17.00 -25.55
N LYS A 152 -17.02 -16.48 -25.73
CA LYS A 152 -16.26 -16.66 -26.97
C LYS A 152 -15.97 -18.12 -27.28
N LEU A 153 -15.54 -18.90 -26.28
CA LEU A 153 -15.29 -20.33 -26.46
C LEU A 153 -16.58 -21.08 -26.84
N SER A 154 -17.71 -20.73 -26.23
CA SER A 154 -19.01 -21.32 -26.57
C SER A 154 -19.44 -21.03 -28.01
N LEU A 155 -19.13 -19.83 -28.52
CA LEU A 155 -19.38 -19.44 -29.92
C LEU A 155 -18.50 -20.24 -30.90
N ILE A 156 -17.21 -20.39 -30.60
CA ILE A 156 -16.26 -21.16 -31.43
C ILE A 156 -16.64 -22.64 -31.48
N LEU A 157 -17.04 -23.22 -30.35
CA LEU A 157 -17.47 -24.63 -30.30
C LEU A 157 -18.76 -24.85 -31.10
N ARG A 158 -19.68 -23.88 -31.13
CA ARG A 158 -20.89 -23.93 -31.96
C ARG A 158 -20.59 -23.78 -33.46
N SER A 159 -19.59 -22.98 -33.85
CA SER A 159 -19.21 -22.83 -35.27
C SER A 159 -18.39 -23.99 -35.82
N SER A 160 -17.73 -24.77 -34.95
CA SER A 160 -16.82 -25.86 -35.34
C SER A 160 -17.49 -27.25 -35.44
N ASN A 161 -18.75 -27.36 -35.02
CA ASN A 161 -19.60 -28.54 -35.26
C ASN A 161 -20.72 -28.15 -36.23
N PRO A 162 -20.46 -28.14 -37.56
CA PRO A 162 -21.53 -28.10 -38.52
C PRO A 162 -22.23 -29.47 -38.46
N SER A 163 -23.49 -29.45 -38.06
CA SER A 163 -24.43 -30.58 -38.21
C SER A 163 -24.54 -31.04 -39.66
#